data_AF-X1AN48-F1
#
_entry.id   AF-X1AN48-F1
#
_cell.length_a   1.000
_cell.length_b   1.000
_cell.length_c   1.000
_cell.angle_alpha   90.00
_cell.angle_beta   90.00
_cell.angle_gamma   90.00
#
_symmetry.space_group_name_H-M   'P 1'
#
loop_
_entity.id
_entity.type
_entity.pdbx_description
1 polymer ?
#
loop_
_entity_poly.entity_id
_entity_poly.type
_entity_poly.pdbx_seq_one_letter_code
_entity_poly.pdbx_strand_id
1 'polypeptide(L)'
;MPNSEIIQGDREDIKPDVVMSMNSDVAHRFWLGKVNLMAALTKGDIRAKGPIPKIMKLIPIIKGAYAIYKNYLTEKGFEELVDVK
;
A
#
# COMPACT_ATOMS: atom_id res chain seq x y z
N MET A 1 9.54 -15.51 -0.59
CA MET A 1 10.23 -14.89 0.54
C MET A 1 10.22 -15.90 1.67
N PRO A 2 11.38 -16.32 2.22
CA PRO A 2 11.37 -17.26 3.34
C PRO A 2 10.93 -16.48 4.59
N ASN A 3 9.80 -16.88 5.19
CA ASN A 3 9.19 -16.35 6.42
C ASN A 3 8.25 -15.12 6.31
N SER A 4 7.44 -15.03 5.25
CA SER A 4 6.33 -14.06 5.20
C SER A 4 5.01 -14.74 5.58
N GLU A 5 4.49 -14.44 6.77
CA GLU A 5 3.14 -14.83 7.21
C GLU A 5 2.15 -13.69 6.89
N ILE A 6 1.03 -14.02 6.26
CA ILE A 6 -0.05 -13.06 6.00
C ILE A 6 -1.03 -13.15 7.16
N ILE A 7 -1.15 -12.07 7.92
CA ILE A 7 -2.05 -11.98 9.07
C ILE A 7 -3.22 -11.07 8.71
N GLN A 8 -4.45 -11.54 8.91
CA GLN A 8 -5.69 -10.84 8.56
C GLN A 8 -6.54 -10.61 9.81
N GLY A 9 -7.35 -9.54 9.80
CA GLY A 9 -8.22 -9.15 10.91
C GLY A 9 -7.53 -8.29 11.98
N ASP A 10 -8.32 -7.82 12.95
CA ASP A 10 -7.81 -7.03 14.08
C ASP A 10 -7.00 -7.92 15.01
N ARG A 11 -5.78 -7.48 15.34
CA ARG A 11 -4.81 -8.22 16.15
C ARG A 11 -4.19 -7.31 17.20
N GLU A 12 -4.56 -7.50 18.45
CA GLU A 12 -4.01 -6.74 19.59
C GLU A 12 -2.62 -7.24 20.01
N ASP A 13 -2.30 -8.49 19.69
CA ASP A 13 -1.04 -9.15 20.04
C ASP A 13 0.14 -8.74 19.14
N ILE A 14 -0.14 -8.02 18.04
CA ILE A 14 0.87 -7.61 17.07
C ILE A 14 1.05 -6.11 17.15
N LYS A 15 2.29 -5.69 17.43
CA LYS A 15 2.67 -4.28 17.38
C LYS A 15 3.33 -3.97 16.03
N PRO A 16 2.63 -3.35 15.07
CA PRO A 16 3.22 -3.00 13.79
C PRO A 16 4.30 -1.93 13.97
N ASP A 17 5.39 -2.08 13.22
CA ASP A 17 6.45 -1.08 13.11
C ASP A 17 5.97 0.21 12.45
N VAL A 18 5.02 0.08 11.52
CA VAL A 18 4.45 1.16 10.72
C VAL A 18 2.95 0.95 10.60
N VAL A 19 2.18 1.98 10.88
CA VAL A 19 0.74 2.05 10.57
C VAL A 19 0.52 3.17 9.57
N MET A 20 -0.16 2.88 8.47
CA MET A 20 -0.55 3.87 7.47
C MET A 20 -2.07 3.97 7.40
N SER A 21 -2.58 5.19 7.30
CA SER A 21 -4.01 5.48 7.17
C SER A 21 -4.23 6.47 6.03
N MET A 22 -5.16 6.15 5.14
CA MET A 22 -5.49 6.93 3.96
C MET A 22 -6.91 6.60 3.48
N ASN A 23 -7.49 7.44 2.63
CA ASN A 23 -8.78 7.14 2.01
C ASN A 23 -8.63 6.06 0.93
N SER A 24 -9.71 5.35 0.63
CA SER A 24 -9.72 4.25 -0.35
C SER A 24 -9.23 4.67 -1.74
N ASP A 25 -9.54 5.89 -2.20
CA ASP A 25 -9.05 6.39 -3.49
C ASP A 25 -7.53 6.57 -3.51
N VAL A 26 -6.96 7.00 -2.38
CA VAL A 26 -5.51 7.14 -2.21
C VAL A 26 -4.86 5.75 -2.13
N ALA A 27 -5.46 4.83 -1.39
CA ALA A 27 -5.00 3.44 -1.30
C ALA A 27 -5.02 2.75 -2.66
N HIS A 28 -6.08 2.95 -3.44
CA HIS A 28 -6.20 2.41 -4.80
C HIS A 28 -5.08 2.93 -5.71
N ARG A 29 -4.88 4.25 -5.77
CA ARG A 29 -3.76 4.83 -6.53
C ARG A 29 -2.40 4.37 -6.00
N PHE A 30 -2.26 4.18 -4.69
CA PHE A 30 -1.04 3.68 -4.05
C PHE A 30 -0.68 2.28 -4.55
N TRP A 31 -1.65 1.36 -4.53
CA TRP A 31 -1.44 -0.02 -5.00
C TRP A 31 -1.30 -0.13 -6.52
N LEU A 32 -1.72 0.87 -7.28
CA LEU A 32 -1.41 1.01 -8.72
C LEU A 32 -0.02 1.63 -8.97
N GLY A 33 0.71 2.05 -7.93
CA GLY A 33 1.99 2.75 -8.06
C GLY A 33 1.88 4.18 -8.59
N LYS A 34 0.68 4.77 -8.56
CA LYS A 34 0.37 6.12 -9.06
C LYS A 34 0.49 7.20 -7.98
N VAL A 35 1.05 6.87 -6.81
CA VAL A 35 1.25 7.82 -5.70
C VAL A 35 2.74 8.08 -5.46
N ASN A 36 3.12 9.36 -5.44
CA ASN A 36 4.39 9.78 -4.85
C ASN A 36 4.24 9.80 -3.32
N LEU A 37 4.77 8.78 -2.65
CA LEU A 37 4.57 8.60 -1.22
C LEU A 37 5.06 9.80 -0.39
N MET A 38 6.23 10.36 -0.70
CA MET A 38 6.76 11.50 0.05
C MET A 38 5.85 12.72 -0.07
N ALA A 39 5.39 13.02 -1.28
CA ALA A 39 4.45 14.13 -1.49
C ALA A 39 3.11 13.89 -0.78
N ALA A 40 2.59 12.66 -0.81
CA ALA A 40 1.34 12.29 -0.13
C ALA A 40 1.45 12.35 1.40
N LEU A 41 2.61 11.98 1.97
CA LEU A 41 2.89 12.14 3.40
C LEU A 41 2.94 13.62 3.78
N THR A 42 3.66 14.45 3.01
CA THR A 42 3.77 15.88 3.26
C THR A 42 2.42 16.60 3.17
N LYS A 43 1.57 16.20 2.21
CA LYS A 43 0.21 16.76 2.05
C LYS A 43 -0.79 16.25 3.09
N GLY A 44 -0.50 15.12 3.74
CA GLY A 44 -1.40 14.47 4.69
C GLY A 44 -2.43 13.53 4.05
N ASP A 45 -2.37 13.32 2.73
CA ASP A 45 -3.19 12.32 2.02
C ASP A 45 -2.94 10.90 2.54
N ILE A 46 -1.71 10.66 2.99
CA ILE A 46 -1.30 9.47 3.72
C ILE A 46 -0.79 9.92 5.09
N ARG A 47 -1.36 9.37 6.15
CA ARG A 47 -0.85 9.54 7.52
C ARG A 47 -0.10 8.27 7.91
N ALA A 48 1.13 8.41 8.37
CA ALA A 48 1.93 7.29 8.83
C ALA A 48 2.35 7.48 10.29
N LYS A 49 2.27 6.42 11.08
CA LYS A 49 2.84 6.31 12.42
C LYS A 49 3.97 5.28 12.36
N GLY A 50 5.16 5.64 12.80
CA GLY A 50 6.34 4.76 12.80
C GLY A 50 7.56 5.38 12.12
N PRO A 51 8.69 4.67 12.06
CA PRO A 51 9.94 5.21 11.54
C PRO A 51 9.91 5.38 10.00
N ILE A 52 10.02 6.61 9.51
CA ILE A 52 10.08 6.92 8.07
C ILE A 52 11.10 6.06 7.30
N PRO A 53 12.32 5.79 7.81
CA PRO A 53 13.27 4.94 7.10
C PRO A 53 12.77 3.50 6.89
N LYS A 54 11.96 2.95 7.80
CA LYS A 54 11.35 1.62 7.64
C LYS A 54 10.31 1.64 6.52
N ILE A 55 9.52 2.72 6.42
CA ILE A 55 8.56 2.91 5.32
C ILE A 55 9.28 2.94 3.98
N MET A 56 10.40 3.68 3.88
CA MET A 56 11.18 3.76 2.64
C MET A 56 11.74 2.40 2.22
N LYS A 57 12.11 1.53 3.17
CA LYS A 57 12.53 0.15 2.90
C LYS A 57 11.39 -0.76 2.40
N LEU A 58 10.12 -0.42 2.67
CA LEU A 58 8.98 -1.14 2.13
C LEU A 58 8.74 -0.84 0.66
N ILE A 59 9.11 0.34 0.17
CA ILE A 59 8.81 0.77 -1.21
C ILE A 59 9.32 -0.22 -2.28
N PRO A 60 10.56 -0.73 -2.23
CA PRO A 60 11.03 -1.72 -3.19
C PRO A 60 10.21 -3.03 -3.19
N ILE A 61 9.72 -3.45 -2.01
CA ILE A 61 8.89 -4.65 -1.85
C ILE A 61 7.50 -4.40 -2.46
N ILE A 62 6.92 -3.24 -2.14
CA ILE A 62 5.59 -2.82 -2.60
C ILE A 62 5.55 -2.66 -4.13
N LYS A 63 6.64 -2.24 -4.77
CA LYS A 63 6.72 -2.20 -6.25
C LYS A 63 6.41 -3.55 -6.89
N GLY A 64 6.81 -4.66 -6.27
CA GLY A 64 6.44 -6.01 -6.73
C GLY A 64 4.94 -6.30 -6.58
N ALA A 65 4.30 -5.73 -5.57
CA ALA A 65 2.86 -5.89 -5.33
C ALA A 65 1.98 -5.09 -6.29
N TYR A 66 2.50 -4.07 -6.98
CA TYR A 66 1.69 -3.30 -7.95
C TYR A 66 1.18 -4.16 -9.10
N ALA A 67 2.02 -5.06 -9.61
CA ALA A 67 1.62 -6.01 -10.65
C ALA A 67 0.51 -6.96 -10.14
N ILE A 68 0.62 -7.39 -8.88
CA ILE A 68 -0.36 -8.27 -8.24
C ILE A 68 -1.73 -7.56 -8.15
N TYR A 69 -1.75 -6.31 -7.68
CA TYR A 69 -2.99 -5.56 -7.56
C TYR A 69 -3.64 -5.27 -8.92
N LYS A 70 -2.83 -4.92 -9.92
CA LYS A 70 -3.32 -4.73 -11.30
C LYS A 70 -3.96 -6.01 -11.86
N ASN A 71 -3.29 -7.15 -11.72
CA ASN A 71 -3.81 -8.44 -12.16
C ASN A 71 -5.10 -8.81 -11.43
N TYR A 72 -5.16 -8.56 -10.11
CA TYR A 72 -6.35 -8.78 -9.31
C TYR A 72 -7.57 -8.00 -9.84
N LEU A 73 -7.39 -6.73 -10.23
CA LEU A 73 -8.48 -5.93 -10.81
C LEU A 73 -8.96 -6.51 -12.14
N THR A 74 -8.03 -6.89 -13.02
CA THR A 74 -8.36 -7.51 -14.32
C THR A 74 -9.08 -8.85 -14.14
N GLU A 75 -8.59 -9.73 -13.26
CA GLU A 75 -9.23 -11.02 -12.99
C GLU A 75 -10.64 -10.90 -12.41
N LYS A 76 -10.95 -9.76 -11.77
CA LYS A 76 -12.26 -9.46 -11.22
C LYS A 76 -13.18 -8.68 -12.17
N GLY A 77 -12.73 -8.37 -13.39
CA GLY A 77 -13.50 -7.62 -14.38
C GLY A 77 -13.61 -6.13 -14.06
N PHE A 78 -12.61 -5.56 -13.38
CA PHE A 78 -12.52 -4.13 -13.04
C PHE A 78 -11.41 -3.43 -13.84
N GLU A 79 -11.27 -3.74 -15.13
CA GLU A 79 -10.23 -3.19 -15.98
C GLU A 79 -10.30 -1.65 -16.09
N GLU A 80 -11.49 -1.07 -15.97
CA GLU A 80 -11.70 0.37 -15.98
C GLU A 80 -11.03 1.07 -14.78
N LEU A 81 -10.83 0.35 -13.67
CA LEU A 81 -10.15 0.84 -12.47
C LEU A 81 -8.62 0.72 -12.56
N VAL A 82 -8.07 0.15 -13.62
CA VAL A 82 -6.62 0.05 -13.78
C VAL A 82 -6.02 1.39 -14.22
N ASP A 83 -6.74 2.14 -15.06
CA ASP A 83 -6.23 3.36 -15.68
C ASP A 83 -6.79 4.66 -15.09
N VAL A 84 -6.87 4.71 -13.75
CA VAL A 84 -7.27 5.94 -13.05
C VAL A 84 -6.16 6.99 -13.11
N LYS A 85 -6.50 8.24 -13.44
CA LYS A 85 -5.54 9.36 -13.47
C LYS A 85 -5.10 9.79 -12.08
#